data_AF-A0A7S2HQT2-F1
#
_entry.id   AF-A0A7S2HQT2-F1
#
_cell.length_a   1.000
_cell.length_b   1.000
_cell.length_c   1.000
_cell.angle_alpha   90.00
_cell.angle_beta   90.00
_cell.angle_gamma   90.00
#
_symmetry.space_group_name_H-M   'P 1'
#
loop_
_entity.id
_entity.type
_entity.pdbx_description
1 polymer ?
#
loop_
_entity_poly.entity_id
_entity_poly.type
_entity_poly.pdbx_seq_one_letter_code
_entity_poly.pdbx_strand_id
1 'polypeptide(L)'
;FLSAGGKGAAEALVAVAAIGGEGGAALSRRFGHSSPTVGYLVKALLQATPTQRRQFLSFVTSVPIVTPGQIEVVPVVNPSGDFLPMSDPCCLPRANTCARRLYLPKFESYESFCQVLWAVVREECRFKGFYEWRG
;
A
#
# COMPACT_ATOMS: atom_id res chain seq x y z
N PHE A 1 -17.74 37.48 -8.86
CA PHE A 1 -18.63 36.59 -9.62
C PHE A 1 -17.79 35.76 -10.60
N LEU A 2 -17.94 34.43 -10.46
CA LEU A 2 -17.42 33.28 -11.24
C LEU A 2 -17.49 33.48 -12.77
N SER A 3 -16.87 32.74 -13.70
CA SER A 3 -15.93 31.61 -13.77
C SER A 3 -15.76 31.34 -15.28
N ALA A 4 -14.57 31.00 -15.78
CA ALA A 4 -14.41 30.29 -17.06
C ALA A 4 -13.01 29.65 -17.17
N GLY A 5 -12.76 28.59 -16.39
CA GLY A 5 -11.48 27.86 -16.36
C GLY A 5 -11.64 26.36 -16.54
N GLY A 6 -12.58 25.91 -17.38
CA GLY A 6 -13.10 24.53 -17.35
C GLY A 6 -12.88 23.65 -18.57
N LYS A 7 -12.02 24.00 -19.54
CA LYS A 7 -11.87 23.20 -20.77
C LYS A 7 -10.54 22.46 -20.97
N GLY A 8 -9.42 22.93 -20.39
CA GLY A 8 -8.12 22.29 -20.62
C GLY A 8 -7.81 21.07 -19.73
N ALA A 9 -8.42 20.98 -18.54
CA ALA A 9 -8.11 19.89 -17.60
C ALA A 9 -8.77 18.56 -17.96
N ALA A 10 -9.91 18.60 -18.68
CA ALA A 10 -10.67 17.41 -19.03
C ALA A 10 -9.97 16.57 -20.12
N GLU A 11 -9.36 17.21 -21.12
CA GLU A 11 -8.67 16.49 -22.20
C GLU A 11 -7.37 15.83 -21.72
N ALA A 12 -6.66 16.43 -20.76
CA ALA A 12 -5.46 15.84 -20.14
C ALA A 12 -5.78 14.61 -19.27
N LEU A 13 -6.98 14.55 -18.66
CA LEU A 13 -7.45 13.41 -17.88
C LEU A 13 -7.91 12.24 -18.77
N VAL A 14 -8.43 12.52 -19.97
CA VAL A 14 -8.87 11.49 -20.92
C VAL A 14 -7.68 10.83 -21.63
N ALA A 15 -6.59 11.57 -21.88
CA ALA A 15 -5.43 11.05 -22.61
C ALA A 15 -4.64 9.96 -21.86
N VAL A 16 -4.73 9.89 -20.52
CA VAL A 16 -4.08 8.81 -19.75
C VAL A 16 -4.87 7.50 -19.80
N ALA A 17 -6.14 7.54 -20.22
CA ALA A 17 -7.00 6.36 -20.30
C ALA A 17 -6.75 5.48 -21.55
N ALA A 18 -5.94 5.93 -22.52
CA ALA A 18 -5.82 5.27 -23.83
C ALA A 18 -4.56 4.43 -24.04
N ILE A 19 -3.63 4.35 -23.07
CA ILE A 19 -2.38 3.58 -23.22
C ILE A 19 -2.30 2.52 -22.12
N GLY A 20 -3.16 1.52 -22.18
CA GLY A 20 -3.13 0.37 -21.28
C GLY A 20 -4.44 -0.39 -21.30
N GLY A 21 -4.47 -1.49 -22.05
CA GLY A 21 -5.66 -2.33 -22.28
C GLY A 21 -6.42 -2.69 -21.00
N GLU A 22 -7.75 -2.74 -21.12
CA GLU A 22 -8.72 -3.35 -20.20
C GLU A 22 -8.51 -3.13 -18.69
N GLY A 23 -7.97 -1.98 -18.28
CA GLY A 23 -7.69 -1.62 -16.88
C GLY A 23 -8.72 -0.69 -16.22
N GLY A 24 -9.85 -0.40 -16.86
CA GLY A 24 -10.79 0.66 -16.48
C GLY A 24 -11.40 0.57 -15.07
N ALA A 25 -11.33 -0.60 -14.41
CA ALA A 25 -11.81 -0.80 -13.04
C ALA A 25 -10.74 -0.56 -11.95
N ALA A 26 -9.47 -0.32 -12.31
CA ALA A 26 -8.37 -0.22 -11.35
C ALA A 26 -8.22 1.16 -10.69
N LEU A 27 -8.83 2.21 -11.26
CA LEU A 27 -8.61 3.60 -10.83
C LEU A 27 -9.40 4.04 -9.59
N SER A 28 -10.31 3.21 -9.05
CA SER A 28 -11.14 3.56 -7.89
C SER A 28 -10.95 2.65 -6.66
N ARG A 29 -9.87 1.86 -6.59
CA ARG A 29 -9.66 0.90 -5.50
C ARG A 29 -8.55 1.36 -4.56
N ARG A 30 -8.69 2.57 -4.01
CA ARG A 30 -7.87 3.04 -2.89
C ARG A 30 -8.57 2.70 -1.59
N PHE A 31 -7.81 2.53 -0.52
CA PHE A 31 -8.42 2.57 0.82
C PHE A 31 -9.08 3.94 1.00
N GLY A 32 -10.37 3.94 1.35
CA GLY A 32 -11.05 5.17 1.75
C GLY A 32 -10.47 5.73 3.04
N HIS A 33 -10.73 7.02 3.31
CA HIS A 33 -10.26 7.70 4.53
C HIS A 33 -10.72 7.04 5.84
N SER A 34 -11.81 6.28 5.79
CA SER A 34 -12.37 5.52 6.92
C SER A 34 -11.85 4.09 7.02
N SER A 35 -10.88 3.67 6.21
CA SER A 35 -10.36 2.30 6.26
C SER A 35 -9.70 2.00 7.61
N PRO A 36 -10.17 0.98 8.35
CA PRO A 36 -9.53 0.56 9.59
C PRO A 36 -8.06 0.17 9.38
N THR A 37 -7.73 -0.47 8.26
CA THR A 37 -6.37 -0.88 7.89
C THR A 37 -5.41 0.30 7.79
N VAL A 38 -5.84 1.43 7.21
CA VAL A 38 -5.01 2.64 7.16
C VAL A 38 -4.82 3.21 8.56
N GLY A 39 -5.88 3.23 9.38
CA GLY A 39 -5.81 3.63 10.78
C GLY A 39 -4.83 2.77 11.59
N TYR A 40 -4.83 1.45 11.36
CA TYR A 40 -3.89 0.51 11.99
C TYR A 40 -2.46 0.79 11.57
N LEU A 41 -2.19 1.05 10.28
CA LEU A 41 -0.86 1.41 9.81
C LEU A 41 -0.34 2.67 10.49
N VAL A 42 -1.14 3.75 10.52
CA VAL A 42 -0.76 5.00 11.16
C VAL A 42 -0.47 4.78 12.65
N LYS A 43 -1.35 4.08 13.36
CA LYS A 43 -1.18 3.76 14.78
C LYS A 43 0.09 2.95 15.02
N ALA A 44 0.36 1.92 14.21
CA ALA A 44 1.56 1.09 14.33
C ALA A 44 2.84 1.89 14.09
N LEU A 45 2.87 2.78 13.09
CA LEU A 45 4.02 3.63 12.80
C LEU A 45 4.29 4.67 13.90
N LEU A 46 3.23 5.23 14.50
CA LEU A 46 3.35 6.13 15.65
C LEU A 46 3.94 5.40 16.87
N GLN A 47 3.49 4.17 17.13
CA GLN A 47 3.98 3.34 18.24
C GLN A 47 5.34 2.66 17.95
N ALA A 48 5.78 2.64 16.68
CA ALA A 48 7.02 1.99 16.28
C ALA A 48 8.26 2.67 16.88
N THR A 49 9.20 1.84 17.34
CA THR A 49 10.54 2.28 17.74
C THR A 49 11.30 2.88 16.54
N PRO A 50 12.36 3.68 16.79
CA PRO A 50 13.20 4.20 15.71
C PRO A 50 13.76 3.11 14.78
N THR A 51 14.11 1.95 15.32
CA THR A 51 14.60 0.80 14.54
C THR A 51 13.50 0.23 13.64
N GLN A 52 12.29 0.01 14.16
CA GLN A 52 11.16 -0.46 13.37
C GLN A 52 10.78 0.51 12.24
N ARG A 53 10.81 1.84 12.50
CA ARG A 53 10.55 2.84 11.46
C ARG A 53 11.57 2.77 10.32
N ARG A 54 12.86 2.60 10.62
CA ARG A 54 13.90 2.41 9.59
C ARG A 54 13.72 1.12 8.80
N GLN A 55 13.37 0.03 9.48
CA GLN A 55 13.07 -1.25 8.83
C GLN A 55 11.85 -1.13 7.90
N PHE A 56 10.79 -0.47 8.36
CA PHE A 56 9.61 -0.18 7.54
C PHE A 56 9.97 0.65 6.29
N LEU A 57 10.76 1.71 6.44
CA LEU A 57 11.22 2.51 5.31
C LEU A 57 12.07 1.68 4.33
N SER A 58 12.98 0.84 4.85
CA SER A 58 13.75 -0.09 4.01
C SER A 58 12.84 -1.09 3.29
N PHE A 59 11.77 -1.55 3.91
CA PHE A 59 10.81 -2.47 3.30
C PHE A 59 10.04 -1.81 2.15
N VAL A 60 9.54 -0.59 2.35
CA VAL A 60 8.67 0.07 1.35
C VAL A 60 9.41 0.92 0.32
N THR A 61 10.67 1.28 0.56
CA THR A 61 11.45 2.16 -0.33
C THR A 61 12.85 1.64 -0.67
N SER A 62 13.27 0.50 -0.12
CA SER A 62 14.66 0.02 -0.15
C SER A 62 15.68 0.95 0.54
N VAL A 63 15.24 2.05 1.16
CA VAL A 63 16.09 3.06 1.79
C VAL A 63 15.67 3.26 3.26
N PRO A 64 16.55 3.10 4.27
CA PRO A 64 16.17 3.14 5.68
C PRO A 64 16.05 4.57 6.26
N ILE A 65 15.83 5.58 5.41
CA ILE A 65 15.72 6.99 5.77
C ILE A 65 14.56 7.64 5.02
N VAL A 66 14.09 8.78 5.50
CA VAL A 66 13.04 9.54 4.83
C VAL A 66 13.57 10.09 3.52
N THR A 67 12.85 9.83 2.44
CA THR A 67 13.14 10.37 1.10
C THR A 67 11.93 11.14 0.58
N PRO A 68 12.11 12.16 -0.28
CA PRO A 68 11.00 12.89 -0.88
C PRO A 68 10.00 11.96 -1.59
N GLY A 69 8.71 12.27 -1.49
CA GLY A 69 7.63 11.48 -2.10
C GLY A 69 6.77 10.73 -1.08
N GLN A 70 5.54 10.43 -1.48
CA GLN A 70 4.56 9.76 -0.62
C GLN A 70 4.66 8.24 -0.77
N ILE A 71 4.31 7.51 0.29
CA ILE A 71 4.07 6.07 0.22
C ILE A 71 2.58 5.88 -0.06
N GLU A 72 2.25 5.26 -1.19
CA GLU A 72 0.87 4.95 -1.55
C GLU A 72 0.47 3.63 -0.89
N VAL A 73 -0.62 3.62 -0.12
CA VAL A 73 -1.18 2.41 0.48
C VAL A 73 -2.25 1.85 -0.44
N VAL A 74 -2.04 0.63 -0.93
CA VAL A 74 -2.87 -0.02 -1.93
C VAL A 74 -3.52 -1.27 -1.32
N PRO A 75 -4.83 -1.50 -1.50
CA PRO A 75 -5.44 -2.75 -1.06
C PRO A 75 -5.00 -3.92 -1.94
N VAL A 76 -4.81 -5.09 -1.33
CA VAL A 76 -4.75 -6.35 -2.08
C VAL A 76 -6.17 -6.72 -2.49
N VAL A 77 -6.39 -6.97 -3.78
CA VAL A 77 -7.71 -7.24 -4.35
C VAL A 77 -7.74 -8.53 -5.17
N ASN A 78 -8.90 -9.19 -5.21
CA ASN A 78 -9.16 -10.30 -6.12
C ASN A 78 -9.43 -9.80 -7.56
N PRO A 79 -9.55 -10.68 -8.58
CA PRO A 79 -9.86 -10.29 -9.96
C PRO A 79 -11.17 -9.49 -10.10
N SER A 80 -12.17 -9.81 -9.27
CA SER A 80 -13.45 -9.09 -9.20
C SER A 80 -13.32 -7.67 -8.63
N GLY A 81 -12.25 -7.41 -7.86
CA GLY A 81 -11.95 -6.13 -7.24
C GLY A 81 -12.26 -5.99 -5.77
N ASP A 82 -12.69 -7.07 -5.13
CA ASP A 82 -12.92 -7.08 -3.70
C ASP A 82 -11.60 -7.13 -2.96
N PHE A 83 -11.50 -6.35 -1.88
CA PHE A 83 -10.31 -6.35 -1.04
C PHE A 83 -10.23 -7.67 -0.29
N LEU A 84 -9.09 -8.36 -0.41
CA LEU A 84 -8.86 -9.66 0.18
C LEU A 84 -8.50 -9.55 1.66
N PRO A 85 -9.06 -10.41 2.53
CA PRO A 85 -8.66 -10.49 3.93
C PRO A 85 -7.30 -11.17 4.08
N MET A 86 -6.61 -10.90 5.19
CA MET A 86 -5.34 -11.56 5.54
C MET A 86 -5.48 -13.09 5.69
N SER A 87 -6.69 -13.59 5.97
CA SER A 87 -7.00 -15.02 6.04
C SER A 87 -7.01 -15.71 4.67
N ASP A 88 -7.04 -14.94 3.58
CA ASP A 88 -6.94 -15.50 2.23
C ASP A 88 -5.53 -16.04 1.96
N PRO A 89 -5.37 -17.23 1.36
CA PRO A 89 -4.06 -17.81 1.09
C PRO A 89 -3.16 -16.84 0.31
N CYS A 90 -1.89 -16.76 0.71
CA CYS A 90 -0.87 -15.91 0.06
C CYS A 90 -1.15 -14.39 0.11
N CYS A 91 -2.09 -13.92 0.91
CA CYS A 91 -2.35 -12.48 1.11
C CYS A 91 -1.48 -11.88 2.22
N LEU A 92 -0.16 -11.79 2.01
CA LEU A 92 0.75 -11.07 2.91
C LEU A 92 0.91 -9.59 2.50
N PRO A 93 1.24 -8.69 3.45
CA PRO A 93 1.77 -7.36 3.13
C PRO A 93 2.96 -7.44 2.15
N ARG A 94 2.95 -6.59 1.12
CA ARG A 94 4.01 -6.54 0.10
C ARG A 94 4.35 -5.11 -0.27
N ALA A 95 5.54 -4.87 -0.77
CA ALA A 95 5.96 -3.56 -1.24
C ALA A 95 6.45 -3.61 -2.69
N ASN A 96 6.11 -2.58 -3.47
CA ASN A 96 6.84 -2.24 -4.68
C ASN A 96 7.68 -1.00 -4.36
N THR A 97 8.98 -1.20 -4.18
CA THR A 97 9.90 -0.19 -3.67
C THR A 97 10.13 0.93 -4.68
N CYS A 98 10.24 0.60 -5.97
CA CYS A 98 10.38 1.57 -7.05
C CYS A 98 9.16 2.51 -7.14
N ALA A 99 7.95 1.96 -6.97
CA ALA A 99 6.71 2.73 -7.02
C ALA A 99 6.28 3.32 -5.67
N ARG A 100 7.04 3.06 -4.58
CA ARG A 100 6.70 3.45 -3.20
C ARG A 100 5.28 3.01 -2.80
N ARG A 101 4.88 1.81 -3.21
CA ARG A 101 3.55 1.24 -2.93
C ARG A 101 3.64 0.17 -1.86
N LEU A 102 2.80 0.31 -0.84
CA LEU A 102 2.58 -0.70 0.20
C LEU A 102 1.22 -1.36 -0.05
N TYR A 103 1.25 -2.64 -0.42
CA TYR A 103 0.06 -3.46 -0.61
C TYR A 103 -0.34 -4.11 0.72
N LEU A 104 -1.57 -3.88 1.17
CA LEU A 104 -2.10 -4.45 2.41
C LEU A 104 -3.39 -5.22 2.18
N PRO A 105 -3.54 -6.42 2.76
CA PRO A 105 -4.84 -7.07 2.87
C PRO A 105 -5.72 -6.36 3.92
N LYS A 106 -6.99 -6.76 4.00
CA LYS A 106 -7.87 -6.38 5.12
C LYS A 106 -7.47 -7.13 6.38
N PHE A 107 -7.53 -6.43 7.50
CA PHE A 107 -7.30 -6.99 8.84
C PHE A 107 -8.54 -6.75 9.70
N GLU A 108 -8.89 -7.75 10.50
CA GLU A 108 -10.04 -7.70 11.40
C GLU A 108 -9.75 -6.93 12.69
N SER A 109 -8.47 -6.83 13.06
CA SER A 109 -8.02 -6.17 14.30
C SER A 109 -6.67 -5.49 14.15
N TYR A 110 -6.38 -4.58 15.07
CA TYR A 110 -5.08 -3.91 15.14
C TYR A 110 -3.97 -4.88 15.54
N GLU A 111 -4.28 -5.82 16.42
CA GLU A 111 -3.35 -6.81 16.96
C GLU A 111 -2.87 -7.75 15.85
N SER A 112 -3.80 -8.28 15.05
CA SER A 112 -3.47 -9.13 13.89
C SER A 112 -2.64 -8.37 12.85
N PHE A 113 -3.00 -7.12 12.57
CA PHE A 113 -2.23 -6.24 11.70
C PHE A 113 -0.79 -6.06 12.19
N CYS A 114 -0.60 -5.70 13.46
CA CYS A 114 0.74 -5.47 14.03
C CYS A 114 1.60 -6.73 14.02
N GLN A 115 1.03 -7.87 14.39
CA GLN A 115 1.76 -9.14 14.40
C GLN A 115 2.29 -9.48 13.01
N VAL A 116 1.44 -9.38 11.98
CA VAL A 116 1.81 -9.70 10.60
C VAL A 116 2.77 -8.65 10.02
N LEU A 117 2.45 -7.36 10.13
CA LEU A 117 3.27 -6.29 9.56
C LEU A 117 4.71 -6.38 10.06
N TRP A 118 4.91 -6.48 11.37
CA TRP A 118 6.25 -6.50 11.95
C TRP A 118 6.97 -7.82 11.76
N ALA A 119 6.25 -8.94 11.59
CA ALA A 119 6.86 -10.18 11.12
C ALA A 119 7.41 -9.99 9.70
N VAL A 120 6.58 -9.55 8.75
CA VAL A 120 6.99 -9.35 7.34
C VAL A 120 8.14 -8.36 7.22
N VAL A 121 8.02 -7.17 7.84
CA VAL A 121 9.06 -6.13 7.77
C VAL A 121 10.41 -6.63 8.31
N ARG A 122 10.40 -7.42 9.39
CA ARG A 122 11.62 -7.97 9.99
C ARG A 122 12.27 -9.02 9.10
N GLU A 123 11.49 -9.98 8.59
CA GLU A 123 12.01 -11.04 7.73
C GLU A 123 12.51 -10.46 6.40
N GLU A 124 11.79 -9.52 5.80
CA GLU A 124 12.21 -8.84 4.57
C GLU A 124 13.49 -8.02 4.78
N CYS A 125 13.65 -7.36 5.92
CA CYS A 125 14.90 -6.67 6.24
C CYS A 125 16.08 -7.62 6.41
N ARG A 126 15.84 -8.81 6.98
CA ARG A 126 16.85 -9.83 7.23
C ARG A 126 17.28 -10.55 5.96
N PHE A 127 16.33 -10.87 5.10
CA PHE A 127 16.55 -11.73 3.94
C PHE A 127 16.46 -11.01 2.60
N LYS A 128 16.15 -9.71 2.57
CA LYS A 128 16.14 -8.86 1.36
C LYS A 128 15.32 -9.45 0.20
N GLY A 129 14.18 -10.08 0.50
CA GLY A 129 13.31 -10.72 -0.50
C GLY A 129 13.65 -12.16 -0.87
N PHE A 130 14.64 -12.80 -0.21
CA PHE A 130 14.98 -14.21 -0.43
C PHE A 130 14.30 -15.18 0.57
N TYR A 131 13.32 -14.72 1.35
CA TYR A 131 12.65 -15.57 2.32
C TYR A 131 11.41 -16.25 1.70
N GLU A 132 11.45 -17.58 1.59
CA GLU A 132 10.28 -18.38 1.22
C GLU A 132 9.35 -18.54 2.43
N TRP A 133 8.21 -17.83 2.41
CA TRP A 133 7.16 -18.01 3.40
C TRP A 133 6.50 -19.39 3.22
N ARG A 134 6.70 -20.30 4.18
CA ARG A 134 5.97 -21.57 4.25
C ARG A 134 4.70 -21.33 5.07
N GLY A 135 3.54 -21.56 4.42
CA GLY A 135 2.20 -21.42 5.01
C GLY A 135 1.87 -22.49 6.04
#